data_AF-A0A6B1EQA8-F1
#
_entry.id   AF-A0A6B1EQA8-F1
#
_cell.length_a   1.000
_cell.length_b   1.000
_cell.length_c   1.000
_cell.angle_alpha   90.00
_cell.angle_beta   90.00
_cell.angle_gamma   90.00
#
_symmetry.space_group_name_H-M   'P 1'
#
loop_
_entity.id
_entity.type
_entity.pdbx_description
1 polymer ?
#
loop_
_entity_poly.entity_id
_entity_poly.type
_entity_poly.pdbx_seq_one_letter_code
_entity_poly.pdbx_strand_id
1 'polypeptide(L)'
;MAQSLAPGVAGFVPAREPDRDLAGQLPRALAHPRGEPRRHPLRGGLWFPWTRPQHTLGRAVLVLRGSRPEISDVGHRLSKIYTRTGDAGETGIDAKRRYRKHHPRIAAFGDLDELNAALGLLLAELQPGDIPELLRDVQQRLFDTGAELCVDELKSTSPEHVRSLEDAIDEHNRELPPLKEFILPGGGPTASACHFARAVCRRTERSLWALQDEEGGLNPESLKYL
;
A
#
# COMPACT_ATOMS: atom_id res chain seq x y z
N MET A 1 -12.86 -50.50 -38.49
CA MET A 1 -13.31 -49.23 -39.09
C MET A 1 -14.12 -48.47 -38.04
N ALA A 2 -13.67 -47.25 -37.76
CA ALA A 2 -14.18 -46.19 -36.87
C ALA A 2 -15.44 -46.47 -36.01
N GLN A 3 -15.23 -46.57 -34.69
CA GLN A 3 -16.26 -46.25 -33.70
C GLN A 3 -16.24 -44.74 -33.45
N SER A 4 -17.37 -44.10 -33.75
CA SER A 4 -17.62 -42.68 -33.53
C SER A 4 -17.88 -42.43 -32.04
N LEU A 5 -17.00 -41.66 -31.40
CA LEU A 5 -17.19 -41.10 -30.06
C LEU A 5 -17.99 -39.80 -30.19
N ALA A 6 -19.15 -39.74 -29.55
CA ALA A 6 -19.93 -38.52 -29.38
C ALA A 6 -19.25 -37.60 -28.34
N PRO A 7 -19.28 -36.27 -28.51
CA PRO A 7 -18.74 -35.34 -27.52
C PRO A 7 -19.72 -35.18 -26.35
N GLY A 8 -19.23 -35.44 -25.14
CA GLY A 8 -19.95 -35.19 -23.89
C GLY A 8 -20.15 -33.69 -23.68
N VAL A 9 -21.41 -33.26 -23.70
CA VAL A 9 -21.81 -31.91 -23.34
C VAL A 9 -21.76 -31.80 -21.81
N ALA A 10 -20.85 -30.99 -21.28
CA ALA A 10 -20.81 -30.64 -19.87
C ALA A 10 -22.09 -29.87 -19.51
N GLY A 11 -22.99 -30.53 -18.77
CA GLY A 11 -24.24 -29.93 -18.31
C GLY A 11 -23.98 -28.79 -17.34
N PHE A 12 -24.47 -27.60 -17.68
CA PHE A 12 -24.59 -26.46 -16.78
C PHE A 12 -25.66 -26.79 -15.73
N VAL A 13 -25.27 -26.94 -14.47
CA VAL A 13 -26.21 -27.10 -13.34
C VAL A 13 -26.57 -25.69 -12.84
N PRO A 14 -27.83 -25.23 -12.96
CA PRO A 14 -28.22 -23.93 -12.43
C PRO A 14 -28.17 -23.94 -10.89
N ALA A 15 -27.71 -22.83 -10.31
CA ALA A 15 -27.72 -22.61 -8.86
C ALA A 15 -29.16 -22.76 -8.33
N ARG A 16 -29.33 -23.59 -7.29
CA ARG A 16 -30.60 -23.68 -6.55
C ARG A 16 -30.94 -22.30 -5.97
N GLU A 17 -32.15 -21.84 -6.21
CA GLU A 17 -32.69 -20.65 -5.55
C GLU A 17 -32.65 -20.85 -4.02
N PRO A 18 -32.29 -19.83 -3.23
CA PRO A 18 -32.36 -19.92 -1.77
C PRO A 18 -33.83 -19.97 -1.34
N ASP A 19 -34.12 -20.94 -0.48
CA ASP A 19 -35.42 -21.20 0.13
C ASP A 19 -35.95 -19.94 0.83
N ARG A 20 -37.17 -19.51 0.46
CA ARG A 20 -37.76 -18.23 0.89
C ARG A 20 -38.44 -18.27 2.26
N ASP A 21 -38.38 -19.39 2.99
CA ASP A 21 -39.14 -19.60 4.23
C ASP A 21 -38.30 -19.71 5.52
N LEU A 22 -37.25 -18.89 5.67
CA LEU A 22 -36.50 -18.74 6.92
C LEU A 22 -36.72 -17.40 7.64
N ALA A 23 -37.83 -16.70 7.35
CA ALA A 23 -38.23 -15.47 8.04
C ALA A 23 -38.97 -15.70 9.37
N GLY A 24 -38.72 -16.83 10.06
CA GLY A 24 -39.60 -17.33 11.12
C GLY A 24 -38.99 -17.60 12.50
N GLN A 25 -37.68 -17.46 12.72
CA GLN A 25 -37.07 -17.80 14.02
C GLN A 25 -35.81 -16.95 14.29
N LEU A 26 -35.99 -15.77 14.86
CA LEU A 26 -34.94 -15.02 15.56
C LEU A 26 -35.40 -14.75 17.00
N PRO A 27 -34.60 -15.11 18.03
CA PRO A 27 -34.95 -14.78 19.40
C PRO A 27 -34.87 -13.26 19.64
N ARG A 28 -35.98 -12.69 20.13
CA ARG A 28 -36.05 -11.35 20.71
C ARG A 28 -35.22 -11.32 22.01
N ALA A 29 -34.19 -10.47 22.04
CA ALA A 29 -33.83 -9.54 23.12
C ALA A 29 -32.32 -9.34 23.18
N LEU A 30 -31.89 -8.09 22.98
CA LEU A 30 -31.08 -7.32 23.92
C LEU A 30 -31.15 -5.86 23.45
N ALA A 31 -32.04 -5.11 24.08
CA ALA A 31 -32.18 -3.68 23.88
C ALA A 31 -30.96 -2.97 24.47
N HIS A 32 -30.13 -2.36 23.62
CA HIS A 32 -29.14 -1.39 24.09
C HIS A 32 -29.81 -0.04 24.37
N PRO A 33 -29.58 0.59 25.53
CA PRO A 33 -30.11 1.91 25.80
C PRO A 33 -29.44 2.97 24.92
N ARG A 34 -30.26 3.84 24.33
CA ARG A 34 -29.83 5.05 23.59
C ARG A 34 -29.05 5.98 24.53
N GLY A 35 -27.73 6.02 24.37
CA GLY A 35 -26.88 7.04 24.99
C GLY A 35 -26.89 8.31 24.15
N GLU A 36 -27.15 9.45 24.80
CA GLU A 36 -27.14 10.79 24.20
C GLU A 36 -25.75 11.20 23.68
N PRO A 37 -25.68 12.08 22.64
CA PRO A 37 -24.42 12.52 22.08
C PRO A 37 -23.71 13.50 23.03
N ARG A 38 -22.63 13.06 23.67
CA ARG A 38 -21.73 13.94 24.44
C ARG A 38 -20.96 14.85 23.49
N ARG A 39 -21.24 16.15 23.55
CA ARG A 39 -20.43 17.21 22.94
C ARG A 39 -19.12 17.34 23.73
N HIS A 40 -17.97 17.09 23.10
CA HIS A 40 -16.66 17.41 23.67
C HIS A 40 -16.20 18.79 23.14
N PRO A 41 -15.71 19.70 24.01
CA PRO A 41 -15.33 21.04 23.60
C PRO A 41 -13.95 21.06 22.95
N LEU A 42 -13.84 21.81 21.85
CA LEU A 42 -12.60 22.21 21.21
C LEU A 42 -11.73 23.00 22.19
N ARG A 43 -10.55 22.47 22.55
CA ARG A 43 -9.39 23.28 22.98
C ARG A 43 -8.09 22.59 22.54
N GLY A 44 -7.23 23.38 21.91
CA GLY A 44 -5.94 22.94 21.37
C GLY A 44 -4.94 22.45 22.41
N GLY A 45 -3.95 21.71 21.92
CA GLY A 45 -2.83 21.22 22.70
C GLY A 45 -1.93 20.35 21.83
N LEU A 46 -0.71 20.85 21.60
CA LEU A 46 0.50 20.20 21.13
C LEU A 46 0.41 18.68 20.85
N TRP A 47 0.65 18.30 19.59
CA TRP A 47 1.04 16.94 19.23
C TRP A 47 2.52 16.91 18.83
N PHE A 48 3.22 15.93 19.43
CA PHE A 48 4.65 15.86 19.68
C PHE A 48 5.51 15.43 18.47
N PRO A 49 6.83 15.73 18.51
CA PRO A 49 7.78 15.46 17.45
C PRO A 49 8.43 14.07 17.57
N TRP A 50 8.79 13.48 16.43
CA TRP A 50 9.68 12.32 16.34
C TRP A 50 11.06 12.64 16.94
N THR A 51 11.48 11.90 17.96
CA THR A 51 12.88 11.89 18.44
C THR A 51 13.52 10.55 18.13
N ARG A 52 14.65 10.60 17.40
CA ARG A 52 15.56 9.46 17.20
C ARG A 52 16.25 9.08 18.52
N PRO A 53 16.60 7.80 18.75
CA PRO A 53 17.46 7.43 19.86
C PRO A 53 18.93 7.81 19.54
N GLN A 54 19.57 8.57 20.41
CA GLN A 54 21.02 8.79 20.38
C GLN A 54 21.68 7.86 21.38
N HIS A 55 22.53 6.97 20.89
CA HIS A 55 23.46 6.22 21.73
C HIS A 55 24.50 7.19 22.33
N THR A 56 24.58 7.17 23.65
CA THR A 56 25.55 7.88 24.48
C THR A 56 26.95 7.30 24.36
N LEU A 57 27.95 8.12 24.04
CA LEU A 57 29.33 7.97 24.56
C LEU A 57 30.06 9.33 24.57
N GLY A 58 30.40 9.80 25.77
CA GLY A 58 31.73 10.35 26.11
C GLY A 58 32.20 11.69 25.54
N ARG A 59 31.96 12.77 26.31
CA ARG A 59 32.95 13.75 26.81
C ARG A 59 34.02 14.30 25.84
N ALA A 60 33.96 15.61 25.55
CA ALA A 60 34.98 16.62 25.93
C ALA A 60 34.61 18.00 25.37
N VAL A 61 34.53 19.00 26.26
CA VAL A 61 34.37 20.41 25.90
C VAL A 61 35.73 20.99 25.55
N LEU A 62 35.88 21.48 24.32
CA LEU A 62 36.91 22.45 23.95
C LEU A 62 36.22 23.64 23.30
N VAL A 63 36.17 24.76 24.04
CA VAL A 63 35.66 26.03 23.53
C VAL A 63 36.73 26.62 22.60
N LEU A 64 36.49 26.52 21.30
CA LEU A 64 37.22 27.29 20.29
C LEU A 64 36.24 28.26 19.63
N ARG A 65 36.53 29.56 19.81
CA ARG A 65 35.93 30.66 19.06
C ARG A 65 36.13 30.40 17.57
N GLY A 66 35.04 30.13 16.87
CA GLY A 66 34.97 30.06 15.42
C GLY A 66 33.53 30.35 15.03
N SER A 67 33.35 31.32 14.14
CA SER A 67 32.08 31.79 13.58
C SER A 67 31.16 30.61 13.27
N ARG A 68 29.99 30.54 13.94
CA ARG A 68 28.95 29.57 13.56
C ARG A 68 28.56 29.87 12.11
N PRO A 69 28.66 28.91 11.18
CA PRO A 69 27.96 29.07 9.92
C PRO A 69 26.47 29.13 10.26
N GLU A 70 25.79 30.20 9.85
CA GLU A 70 24.33 30.24 9.84
C GLU A 70 23.86 29.02 9.04
N ILE A 71 23.14 28.11 9.71
CA ILE A 71 22.43 27.03 9.04
C ILE A 71 21.35 27.72 8.22
N SER A 72 21.65 27.98 6.95
CA SER A 72 20.70 28.49 5.96
C SER A 72 19.52 27.54 5.90
N ASP A 73 18.35 28.08 6.25
CA ASP A 73 17.00 27.62 5.97
C ASP A 73 16.88 26.15 5.53
N VAL A 74 16.44 25.29 6.46
CA VAL A 74 15.97 23.94 6.12
C VAL A 74 14.71 24.14 5.29
N GLY A 75 14.87 24.30 3.98
CA GLY A 75 13.78 24.55 3.05
C GLY A 75 12.65 23.58 3.33
N HIS A 76 11.53 24.10 3.82
CA HIS A 76 10.38 23.29 4.14
C HIS A 76 9.86 22.67 2.85
N ARG A 77 10.16 21.37 2.62
CA ARG A 77 9.71 20.61 1.43
C ARG A 77 8.19 20.67 1.23
N LEU A 78 7.43 20.97 2.29
CA LEU A 78 5.98 21.17 2.28
C LEU A 78 5.65 22.45 3.07
N SER A 79 5.56 23.60 2.38
CA SER A 79 5.20 24.89 3.00
C SER A 79 3.70 25.19 2.90
N LYS A 80 3.06 24.81 1.78
CA LYS A 80 1.60 24.87 1.55
C LYS A 80 1.15 23.62 0.82
N ILE A 81 0.08 23.00 1.31
CA ILE A 81 -0.44 21.73 0.75
C ILE A 81 -1.19 21.94 -0.57
N TYR A 82 -1.84 23.10 -0.78
CA TYR A 82 -2.53 23.41 -2.02
C TYR A 82 -1.89 24.59 -2.74
N THR A 83 -1.70 24.47 -4.06
CA THR A 83 -1.08 25.50 -4.92
C THR A 83 -1.98 25.95 -6.06
N ARG A 84 -3.09 25.23 -6.33
CA ARG A 84 -4.02 25.44 -7.46
C ARG A 84 -3.41 25.30 -8.87
N THR A 85 -2.13 24.92 -8.98
CA THR A 85 -1.44 24.76 -10.28
C THR A 85 -1.96 23.57 -11.10
N GLY A 86 -2.80 22.72 -10.51
CA GLY A 86 -3.42 21.59 -11.18
C GLY A 86 -4.93 21.70 -11.39
N ASP A 87 -5.52 22.88 -11.18
CA ASP A 87 -6.97 23.09 -11.28
C ASP A 87 -7.49 22.94 -12.72
N ALA A 88 -6.62 23.15 -13.73
CA ALA A 88 -6.92 22.91 -15.15
C ALA A 88 -6.88 21.42 -15.55
N GLY A 89 -6.80 20.49 -14.60
CA GLY A 89 -6.80 19.05 -14.86
C GLY A 89 -5.42 18.48 -15.26
N GLU A 90 -4.35 19.21 -14.98
CA GLU A 90 -2.97 18.79 -15.24
C GLU A 90 -2.16 18.74 -13.94
N THR A 91 -1.06 17.99 -13.95
CA THR A 91 -0.10 17.93 -12.85
C THR A 91 1.32 17.89 -13.39
N GLY A 92 2.27 18.43 -12.62
CA GLY A 92 3.70 18.38 -12.96
C GLY A 92 4.38 17.26 -12.21
N ILE A 93 5.20 16.47 -12.91
CA ILE A 93 6.14 15.52 -12.29
C ILE A 93 7.43 16.26 -11.91
N ASP A 94 7.88 17.13 -12.82
CA ASP A 94 8.99 18.05 -12.61
C ASP A 94 8.67 19.41 -13.28
N ALA A 95 9.62 20.33 -13.25
CA ALA A 95 9.44 21.67 -13.81
C ALA A 95 9.23 21.69 -15.34
N LYS A 96 9.60 20.62 -16.06
CA LYS A 96 9.60 20.54 -17.52
C LYS A 96 8.47 19.69 -18.07
N ARG A 97 7.96 18.72 -17.30
CA ARG A 97 6.97 17.73 -17.75
C ARG A 97 5.66 17.86 -16.98
N ARG A 98 4.59 18.14 -17.73
CA ARG A 98 3.22 18.18 -17.23
C ARG A 98 2.37 17.15 -17.95
N TYR A 99 1.51 16.47 -17.19
CA TYR A 99 0.62 15.45 -17.68
C TYR A 99 -0.82 15.80 -17.33
N ARG A 100 -1.77 15.36 -18.14
CA ARG A 100 -3.17 15.31 -17.72
C ARG A 100 -3.29 14.43 -16.48
N LYS A 101 -4.17 14.77 -15.52
CA LYS A 101 -4.35 13.99 -14.28
C LYS A 101 -4.85 12.56 -14.51
N HIS A 102 -5.43 12.29 -15.69
CA HIS A 102 -5.86 10.96 -16.12
C HIS A 102 -4.85 10.24 -17.01
N HIS A 103 -3.63 10.77 -17.14
CA HIS A 103 -2.57 10.12 -17.91
C HIS A 103 -2.16 8.80 -17.21
N PRO A 104 -1.87 7.72 -17.97
CA PRO A 104 -1.50 6.41 -17.41
C PRO A 104 -0.39 6.47 -16.38
N ARG A 105 0.67 7.26 -16.65
CA ARG A 105 1.75 7.52 -15.68
C ARG A 105 1.27 8.07 -14.34
N ILE A 106 0.31 9.01 -14.36
CA ILE A 106 -0.26 9.61 -13.16
C ILE A 106 -1.19 8.63 -12.44
N ALA A 107 -1.95 7.83 -13.19
CA ALA A 107 -2.79 6.78 -12.64
C ALA A 107 -1.94 5.70 -11.93
N ALA A 108 -0.87 5.23 -12.56
CA ALA A 108 0.06 4.27 -11.98
C ALA A 108 0.75 4.81 -10.71
N PHE A 109 1.14 6.08 -10.71
CA PHE A 109 1.65 6.75 -9.50
C PHE A 109 0.61 6.78 -8.38
N GLY A 110 -0.65 7.11 -8.70
CA GLY A 110 -1.76 7.09 -7.74
C GLY A 110 -2.03 5.70 -7.17
N ASP A 111 -1.97 4.65 -8.00
CA ASP A 111 -2.16 3.27 -7.56
C ASP A 111 -1.02 2.78 -6.65
N LEU A 112 0.22 3.25 -6.86
CA LEU A 112 1.34 3.00 -5.93
C LEU A 112 1.10 3.67 -4.58
N ASP A 113 0.64 4.92 -4.57
CA ASP A 113 0.33 5.67 -3.35
C ASP A 113 -0.83 5.02 -2.58
N GLU A 114 -1.87 4.56 -3.28
CA GLU A 114 -3.01 3.87 -2.66
C GLU A 114 -2.60 2.53 -2.05
N LEU A 115 -1.75 1.75 -2.73
CA LEU A 115 -1.16 0.54 -2.16
C LEU A 115 -0.36 0.87 -0.89
N ASN A 116 0.47 1.91 -0.95
CA ASN A 116 1.29 2.33 0.17
C ASN A 116 0.43 2.76 1.38
N ALA A 117 -0.67 3.47 1.13
CA ALA A 117 -1.66 3.82 2.15
C ALA A 117 -2.38 2.60 2.73
N ALA A 118 -2.74 1.61 1.89
CA ALA A 118 -3.34 0.36 2.35
C ALA A 118 -2.39 -0.44 3.27
N LEU A 119 -1.09 -0.48 2.95
CA LEU A 119 -0.07 -1.03 3.85
C LEU A 119 0.07 -0.24 5.15
N GLY A 120 -0.10 1.09 5.10
CA GLY A 120 -0.14 1.94 6.29
C GLY A 120 -1.31 1.60 7.23
N LEU A 121 -2.49 1.28 6.68
CA LEU A 121 -3.62 0.79 7.47
C LEU A 121 -3.33 -0.58 8.09
N LEU A 122 -2.73 -1.50 7.32
CA LEU A 122 -2.32 -2.80 7.84
C LEU A 122 -1.30 -2.67 8.99
N LEU A 123 -0.29 -1.80 8.83
CA LEU A 123 0.71 -1.50 9.85
C LEU A 123 0.09 -1.00 11.17
N ALA A 124 -1.01 -0.27 11.11
CA ALA A 124 -1.70 0.24 12.30
C ALA A 124 -2.43 -0.86 13.10
N GLU A 125 -2.74 -2.00 12.47
CA GLU A 125 -3.45 -3.13 13.08
C GLU A 125 -2.51 -4.22 13.61
N LEU A 126 -1.21 -4.15 13.30
CA LEU A 126 -0.23 -5.16 13.72
C LEU A 126 -0.04 -5.22 15.24
N GLN A 127 0.21 -6.43 15.73
CA GLN A 127 0.47 -6.77 17.13
C GLN A 127 1.96 -7.10 17.35
N PRO A 128 2.42 -7.14 18.62
CA PRO A 128 3.78 -7.60 18.92
C PRO A 128 4.03 -9.01 18.40
N GLY A 129 5.13 -9.20 17.67
CA GLY A 129 5.48 -10.47 17.02
C GLY A 129 5.13 -10.54 15.54
N ASP A 130 4.41 -9.55 15.01
CA ASP A 130 4.18 -9.40 13.56
C ASP A 130 5.44 -8.88 12.83
N ILE A 131 5.28 -8.50 11.56
CA ILE A 131 6.34 -8.16 10.60
C ILE A 131 6.36 -6.67 10.19
N PRO A 132 6.36 -5.70 11.12
CA PRO A 132 6.25 -4.28 10.79
C PRO A 132 7.44 -3.78 9.96
N GLU A 133 8.64 -4.29 10.20
CA GLU A 133 9.82 -3.83 9.44
C GLU A 133 9.79 -4.29 7.99
N LEU A 134 9.38 -5.53 7.72
CA LEU A 134 9.18 -6.02 6.35
C LEU A 134 8.18 -5.14 5.60
N LEU A 135 7.05 -4.80 6.21
CA LEU A 135 6.05 -3.94 5.56
C LEU A 135 6.55 -2.51 5.35
N ARG A 136 7.36 -1.95 6.26
CA ARG A 136 7.97 -0.62 6.07
C ARG A 136 9.01 -0.62 4.96
N ASP A 137 9.79 -1.68 4.83
CA ASP A 137 10.73 -1.85 3.73
C ASP A 137 9.99 -1.91 2.39
N VAL A 138 8.85 -2.62 2.34
CA VAL A 138 7.94 -2.61 1.19
C VAL A 138 7.40 -1.20 0.92
N GLN A 139 6.90 -0.48 1.94
CA GLN A 139 6.42 0.91 1.77
C GLN A 139 7.50 1.83 1.20
N GLN A 140 8.75 1.69 1.65
CA GLN A 140 9.88 2.45 1.11
C GLN A 140 10.18 2.04 -0.34
N ARG A 141 10.13 0.75 -0.68
CA ARG A 141 10.31 0.29 -2.07
C ARG A 141 9.22 0.83 -3.00
N LEU A 142 7.96 0.86 -2.55
CA LEU A 142 6.86 1.43 -3.33
C LEU A 142 7.04 2.93 -3.55
N PHE A 143 7.50 3.65 -2.53
CA PHE A 143 7.83 5.08 -2.65
C PHE A 143 8.95 5.31 -3.66
N ASP A 144 10.02 4.51 -3.59
CA ASP A 144 11.15 4.62 -4.50
C ASP A 144 10.75 4.24 -5.94
N THR A 145 9.89 3.22 -6.12
CA THR A 145 9.28 2.88 -7.41
C THR A 145 8.45 4.04 -7.97
N GLY A 146 7.70 4.75 -7.12
CA GLY A 146 7.02 5.99 -7.51
C GLY A 146 7.98 7.06 -7.99
N ALA A 147 9.17 7.16 -7.40
CA ALA A 147 10.21 8.08 -7.86
C ALA A 147 10.78 7.70 -9.24
N GLU A 148 10.87 6.41 -9.56
CA GLU A 148 11.25 5.94 -10.92
C GLU A 148 10.24 6.37 -11.99
N LEU A 149 8.96 6.44 -11.66
CA LEU A 149 7.94 6.97 -12.58
C LEU A 149 8.09 8.48 -12.80
N CYS A 150 8.78 9.17 -11.88
CA CYS A 150 9.03 10.60 -11.97
C CYS A 150 10.35 10.92 -12.69
N VAL A 151 11.37 10.08 -12.58
CA VAL A 151 12.72 10.31 -13.11
C VAL A 151 13.12 9.10 -13.96
N ASP A 152 13.17 9.26 -15.27
CA ASP A 152 13.27 8.13 -16.20
C ASP A 152 14.60 7.36 -16.04
N GLU A 153 15.69 8.06 -15.71
CA GLU A 153 17.02 7.49 -15.45
C GLU A 153 17.14 6.81 -14.09
N LEU A 154 16.21 7.05 -13.16
CA LEU A 154 16.23 6.46 -11.84
C LEU A 154 15.70 5.03 -11.90
N LYS A 155 16.55 4.07 -11.54
CA LYS A 155 16.24 2.65 -11.36
C LYS A 155 16.72 2.24 -9.97
N SER A 156 15.81 2.31 -9.01
CA SER A 156 16.05 2.12 -7.58
C SER A 156 15.78 0.68 -7.12
N THR A 157 14.83 -0.02 -7.75
CA THR A 157 14.56 -1.42 -7.47
C THR A 157 15.58 -2.28 -8.20
N SER A 158 16.25 -3.15 -7.46
CA SER A 158 17.25 -4.07 -7.98
C SER A 158 16.79 -5.52 -7.80
N PRO A 159 17.44 -6.49 -8.47
CA PRO A 159 17.12 -7.91 -8.32
C PRO A 159 17.25 -8.41 -6.87
N GLU A 160 18.10 -7.79 -6.05
CA GLU A 160 18.25 -8.09 -4.63
C GLU A 160 16.96 -7.83 -3.85
N HIS A 161 16.23 -6.76 -4.18
CA HIS A 161 14.96 -6.45 -3.50
C HIS A 161 13.89 -7.49 -3.81
N VAL A 162 13.83 -7.98 -5.06
CA VAL A 162 12.92 -9.06 -5.45
C VAL A 162 13.27 -10.33 -4.68
N ARG A 163 14.56 -10.70 -4.65
CA ARG A 163 15.01 -11.88 -3.89
C ARG A 163 14.73 -11.77 -2.39
N SER A 164 14.94 -10.61 -1.77
CA SER A 164 14.61 -10.44 -0.35
C SER A 164 13.12 -10.59 -0.06
N LEU A 165 12.24 -10.22 -1.01
CA LEU A 165 10.80 -10.45 -0.88
C LEU A 165 10.46 -11.94 -1.06
N GLU A 166 11.07 -12.62 -2.03
CA GLU A 166 10.93 -14.07 -2.23
C GLU A 166 11.38 -14.85 -0.98
N ASP A 167 12.55 -14.52 -0.42
CA ASP A 167 13.07 -15.13 0.81
C ASP A 167 12.11 -14.94 1.99
N ALA A 168 11.51 -13.76 2.13
CA ALA A 168 10.52 -13.48 3.17
C ALA A 168 9.21 -14.27 2.95
N ILE A 169 8.75 -14.41 1.70
CA ILE A 169 7.60 -15.25 1.35
C ILE A 169 7.88 -16.70 1.73
N ASP A 170 9.06 -17.23 1.38
CA ASP A 170 9.45 -18.60 1.70
C ASP A 170 9.57 -18.85 3.21
N GLU A 171 10.07 -17.88 3.97
CA GLU A 171 10.09 -17.92 5.44
C GLU A 171 8.68 -18.03 6.02
N HIS A 172 7.77 -17.14 5.63
CA HIS A 172 6.41 -17.13 6.18
C HIS A 172 5.54 -18.29 5.69
N ASN A 173 5.84 -18.83 4.50
CA ASN A 173 5.09 -19.95 3.95
C ASN A 173 5.51 -21.30 4.55
N ARG A 174 6.73 -21.41 5.12
CA ARG A 174 7.24 -22.66 5.73
C ARG A 174 6.40 -23.17 6.89
N GLU A 175 5.73 -22.29 7.62
CA GLU A 175 4.90 -22.64 8.77
C GLU A 175 3.44 -22.98 8.39
N LEU A 176 3.06 -22.78 7.11
CA LEU A 176 1.69 -22.94 6.65
C LEU A 176 1.46 -24.33 6.05
N PRO A 177 0.33 -25.00 6.36
CA PRO A 177 -0.03 -26.24 5.69
C PRO A 177 -0.37 -25.98 4.21
N PRO A 178 -0.18 -26.98 3.32
CA PRO A 178 -0.57 -26.86 1.93
C PRO A 178 -2.04 -26.44 1.78
N LEU A 179 -2.28 -25.42 0.95
CA LEU A 179 -3.62 -24.93 0.69
C LEU A 179 -4.39 -25.91 -0.21
N LYS A 180 -5.56 -26.38 0.26
CA LYS A 180 -6.39 -27.35 -0.48
C LYS A 180 -7.50 -26.71 -1.30
N GLU A 181 -8.01 -25.57 -0.83
CA GLU A 181 -9.20 -24.91 -1.38
C GLU A 181 -8.95 -23.40 -1.47
N PHE A 182 -9.74 -22.70 -2.29
CA PHE A 182 -9.68 -21.24 -2.34
C PHE A 182 -10.14 -20.60 -1.01
N ILE A 183 -9.47 -19.50 -0.65
CA ILE A 183 -9.79 -18.73 0.55
C ILE A 183 -10.70 -17.55 0.19
N LEU A 184 -11.83 -17.46 0.90
CA LEU A 184 -12.62 -16.23 0.92
C LEU A 184 -11.88 -15.16 1.75
N PRO A 185 -11.62 -13.96 1.20
CA PRO A 185 -10.95 -12.90 1.94
C PRO A 185 -11.66 -12.57 3.26
N GLY A 186 -10.97 -12.76 4.39
CA GLY A 186 -11.54 -12.55 5.71
C GLY A 186 -10.63 -13.05 6.81
N GLY A 187 -11.23 -13.51 7.92
CA GLY A 187 -10.52 -13.86 9.14
C GLY A 187 -10.66 -12.75 10.18
N GLY A 188 -9.55 -12.18 10.63
CA GLY A 188 -9.52 -11.01 11.51
C GLY A 188 -9.29 -9.69 10.77
N PRO A 189 -9.28 -8.55 11.49
CA PRO A 189 -8.97 -7.24 10.93
C PRO A 189 -7.66 -7.22 10.13
N THR A 190 -6.57 -7.73 10.72
CA THR A 190 -5.24 -7.80 10.10
C THR A 190 -5.25 -8.63 8.82
N ALA A 191 -5.80 -9.85 8.85
CA ALA A 191 -5.87 -10.72 7.67
C ALA A 191 -6.73 -10.12 6.54
N SER A 192 -7.84 -9.47 6.91
CA SER A 192 -8.71 -8.78 5.96
C SER A 192 -8.00 -7.59 5.31
N ALA A 193 -7.23 -6.82 6.10
CA ALA A 193 -6.39 -5.73 5.61
C ALA A 193 -5.28 -6.25 4.67
N CYS A 194 -4.63 -7.37 4.98
CA CYS A 194 -3.68 -8.03 4.08
C CYS A 194 -4.32 -8.39 2.74
N HIS A 195 -5.52 -8.98 2.74
CA HIS A 195 -6.22 -9.32 1.50
C HIS A 195 -6.63 -8.10 0.69
N PHE A 196 -7.02 -7.01 1.36
CA PHE A 196 -7.32 -5.74 0.71
C PHE A 196 -6.06 -5.15 0.05
N ALA A 197 -4.95 -5.05 0.79
CA ALA A 197 -3.67 -4.58 0.27
C ALA A 197 -3.21 -5.45 -0.92
N ARG A 198 -3.34 -6.77 -0.86
CA ARG A 198 -3.07 -7.69 -1.98
C ARG A 198 -3.92 -7.36 -3.21
N ALA A 199 -5.20 -7.06 -3.05
CA ALA A 199 -6.07 -6.72 -4.17
C ALA A 199 -5.68 -5.37 -4.82
N VAL A 200 -5.31 -4.38 -4.00
CA VAL A 200 -4.76 -3.10 -4.47
C VAL A 200 -3.43 -3.32 -5.19
N CYS A 201 -2.52 -4.13 -4.63
CA CYS A 201 -1.23 -4.47 -5.22
C CYS A 201 -1.39 -5.00 -6.66
N ARG A 202 -2.29 -5.97 -6.85
CA ARG A 202 -2.58 -6.51 -8.18
C ARG A 202 -3.17 -5.50 -9.14
N ARG A 203 -3.87 -4.46 -8.66
CA ARG A 203 -4.32 -3.35 -9.51
C ARG A 203 -3.13 -2.47 -9.91
N THR A 204 -2.29 -2.11 -8.97
CA THR A 204 -1.06 -1.35 -9.21
C THR A 204 -0.16 -2.06 -10.23
N GLU A 205 0.01 -3.38 -10.11
CA GLU A 205 0.72 -4.25 -11.07
C GLU A 205 0.17 -4.04 -12.50
N ARG A 206 -1.15 -4.14 -12.69
CA ARG A 206 -1.78 -3.94 -14.02
C ARG A 206 -1.56 -2.54 -14.57
N SER A 207 -1.59 -1.51 -13.72
CA SER A 207 -1.37 -0.13 -14.13
C SER A 207 0.07 0.13 -14.55
N LEU A 208 1.06 -0.49 -13.88
CA LEU A 208 2.45 -0.42 -14.31
C LEU A 208 2.69 -1.15 -15.62
N TRP A 209 2.10 -2.33 -15.82
CA TRP A 209 2.21 -3.04 -17.09
C TRP A 209 1.55 -2.29 -18.24
N ALA A 210 0.36 -1.71 -18.03
CA ALA A 210 -0.29 -0.87 -19.02
C ALA A 210 0.59 0.35 -19.40
N LEU A 211 1.23 0.98 -18.41
CA LEU A 211 2.17 2.07 -18.63
C LEU A 211 3.43 1.60 -19.39
N GLN A 212 3.96 0.43 -19.04
CA GLN A 212 5.10 -0.17 -19.73
C GLN A 212 4.78 -0.48 -21.21
N ASP A 213 3.57 -0.95 -21.50
CA ASP A 213 3.13 -1.25 -22.87
C ASP A 213 2.95 0.04 -23.70
N GLU A 214 2.55 1.14 -23.07
CA GLU A 214 2.32 2.42 -23.74
C GLU A 214 3.60 3.26 -23.93
N GLU A 215 4.42 3.39 -22.90
CA GLU A 215 5.56 4.31 -22.87
C GLU A 215 6.92 3.58 -22.89
N GLY A 216 6.97 2.34 -22.43
CA GLY A 216 8.22 1.59 -22.24
C GLY A 216 9.15 2.21 -21.19
N GLY A 217 10.35 1.62 -21.07
CA GLY A 217 11.42 2.16 -20.25
C GLY A 217 11.22 2.09 -18.73
N LEU A 218 10.18 1.40 -18.24
CA LEU A 218 10.05 1.13 -16.80
C LEU A 218 11.14 0.16 -16.35
N ASN A 219 11.45 0.21 -15.05
CA ASN A 219 12.39 -0.71 -14.46
C ASN A 219 11.79 -2.12 -14.46
N PRO A 220 12.41 -3.12 -15.12
CA PRO A 220 11.91 -4.49 -15.14
C PRO A 220 11.86 -5.11 -13.74
N GLU A 221 12.74 -4.70 -12.83
CA GLU A 221 12.73 -5.23 -11.45
C GLU A 221 11.56 -4.65 -10.63
N SER A 222 11.17 -3.39 -10.87
CA SER A 222 9.98 -2.82 -10.25
C SER A 222 8.68 -3.48 -10.75
N LEU A 223 8.65 -3.92 -12.01
CA LEU A 223 7.51 -4.68 -12.56
C LEU A 223 7.40 -6.09 -11.96
N LYS A 224 8.53 -6.73 -11.62
CA LYS A 224 8.56 -8.04 -10.95
C LYS A 224 8.30 -7.96 -9.45
N TYR A 225 8.61 -6.81 -8.84
CA TYR A 225 8.48 -6.62 -7.39
C TYR A 225 7.02 -6.56 -6.93
N LEU A 226 6.12 -6.06 -7.78
CA LEU A 226 4.65 -6.09 -7.55
C LEU A 226 4.03 -7.41 -8.02
#